data_AF-A0A1S8B3I4-F1
#
_entry.id   AF-A0A1S8B3I4-F1
#
_cell.length_a   1.000
_cell.length_b   1.000
_cell.length_c   1.000
_cell.angle_alpha   90.00
_cell.angle_beta   90.00
_cell.angle_gamma   90.00
#
_symmetry.space_group_name_H-M   'P 1'
#
loop_
_entity.id
_entity.type
_entity.pdbx_description
1 polymer ?
#
loop_
_entity_poly.entity_id
_entity_poly.type
_entity_poly.pdbx_seq_one_letter_code
_entity_poly.pdbx_strand_id
1 'polypeptide(L)'
;MRLTVGIGAVAGFLTVYNRSIYRFYGVTENRREIEMDMREMVDKVKAGQPLYGESGMSEHLQGVASRNSRYSAVFNHLIPWFNFANHNQHGVDTAKYYQQAERELAAEGK
;
A
#
# COMPACT_ATOMS: atom_id res chain seq x y z
N MET A 1 -31.55 -14.27 -9.09
CA MET A 1 -31.19 -12.88 -8.73
C MET A 1 -30.14 -12.76 -7.62
N ARG A 2 -30.33 -13.34 -6.42
CA ARG A 2 -29.37 -13.17 -5.29
C ARG A 2 -27.94 -13.59 -5.62
N LEU A 3 -27.78 -14.76 -6.25
CA LEU A 3 -26.47 -15.28 -6.68
C LEU A 3 -25.80 -14.35 -7.71
N THR A 4 -26.55 -13.92 -8.73
CA THR A 4 -26.06 -13.01 -9.77
C THR A 4 -25.57 -11.68 -9.19
N VAL A 5 -26.31 -11.12 -8.23
CA VAL A 5 -25.90 -9.91 -7.51
C VAL A 5 -24.62 -10.15 -6.71
N GLY A 6 -24.54 -11.29 -6.01
CA GLY A 6 -23.33 -11.65 -5.25
C GLY A 6 -22.09 -11.78 -6.14
N ILE A 7 -22.20 -12.50 -7.25
CA ILE A 7 -21.10 -12.65 -8.23
C ILE A 7 -20.72 -11.29 -8.82
N GLY A 8 -21.70 -10.48 -9.22
CA GLY A 8 -21.46 -9.15 -9.77
C GLY A 8 -20.74 -8.23 -8.78
N ALA A 9 -21.11 -8.28 -7.50
CA ALA A 9 -20.46 -7.51 -6.45
C ALA A 9 -18.99 -7.92 -6.25
N VAL A 10 -18.71 -9.23 -6.20
CA VAL A 10 -17.34 -9.75 -6.06
C VAL A 10 -16.49 -9.39 -7.28
N ALA A 11 -17.00 -9.60 -8.49
CA ALA A 11 -16.29 -9.25 -9.72
C ALA A 11 -16.03 -7.74 -9.82
N GLY A 12 -17.02 -6.92 -9.45
CA GLY A 12 -16.89 -5.47 -9.37
C GLY A 12 -15.80 -5.04 -8.39
N PHE A 13 -15.81 -5.60 -7.18
CA PHE A 13 -14.78 -5.35 -6.17
C PHE A 13 -13.37 -5.70 -6.68
N LEU A 14 -13.17 -6.91 -7.21
CA LEU A 14 -11.86 -7.34 -7.73
C LEU A 14 -11.38 -6.44 -8.88
N THR A 15 -12.29 -5.99 -9.74
CA THR A 15 -11.98 -5.08 -10.85
C THR A 15 -11.47 -3.74 -10.34
N VAL A 16 -12.19 -3.09 -9.42
CA VAL A 16 -11.77 -1.79 -8.88
C VAL A 16 -10.53 -1.90 -7.99
N TYR A 17 -10.40 -3.00 -7.25
CA TYR A 17 -9.23 -3.30 -6.43
C TYR A 17 -7.96 -3.44 -7.29
N ASN A 18 -8.00 -4.25 -8.35
CA ASN A 18 -6.87 -4.40 -9.27
C ASN A 18 -6.54 -3.08 -10.00
N ARG A 19 -7.57 -2.32 -10.43
CA ARG A 19 -7.35 -1.01 -11.06
C ARG A 19 -6.63 -0.03 -10.13
N SER A 20 -6.94 -0.06 -8.83
CA SER A 20 -6.22 0.72 -7.83
C SER A 20 -4.77 0.25 -7.70
N ILE A 21 -4.53 -1.07 -7.56
CA ILE A 21 -3.18 -1.62 -7.44
C ILE A 21 -2.29 -1.28 -8.62
N TYR A 22 -2.82 -1.26 -9.85
CA TYR A 22 -2.01 -0.90 -11.02
C TYR A 22 -1.46 0.53 -10.97
N ARG A 23 -2.08 1.45 -10.22
CA ARG A 23 -1.49 2.76 -9.91
C ARG A 23 -0.33 2.64 -8.94
N PHE A 24 -0.46 1.83 -7.90
CA PHE A 24 0.64 1.56 -6.96
C PHE A 24 1.83 0.84 -7.60
N TYR A 25 1.60 0.03 -8.63
CA TYR A 25 2.69 -0.56 -9.44
C TYR A 25 3.30 0.40 -10.47
N GLY A 26 2.70 1.59 -10.67
CA GLY A 26 3.14 2.53 -11.70
C GLY A 26 2.84 2.06 -13.13
N VAL A 27 1.93 1.11 -13.31
CA VAL A 27 1.48 0.62 -14.63
C VAL A 27 0.54 1.61 -15.29
N THR A 28 -0.23 2.36 -14.50
CA THR A 28 -1.13 3.42 -14.95
C THR A 28 -0.80 4.73 -14.26
N GLU A 29 -1.30 5.85 -14.79
CA GLU A 29 -1.18 7.19 -14.17
C GLU A 29 -1.56 7.14 -12.68
N ASN A 30 -0.71 7.76 -11.85
CA ASN A 30 -0.75 7.65 -10.39
C ASN A 30 -0.21 8.90 -9.66
N ARG A 31 -0.15 10.07 -10.31
CA ARG A 31 0.39 11.31 -9.71
C ARG A 31 -0.33 11.65 -8.42
N ARG A 32 -1.65 11.56 -8.44
CA ARG A 32 -2.50 11.81 -7.27
C ARG A 32 -2.13 10.88 -6.11
N GLU A 33 -1.98 9.57 -6.37
CA GLU A 33 -1.61 8.59 -5.35
C GLU A 33 -0.20 8.84 -4.78
N ILE A 34 0.77 9.26 -5.62
CA ILE A 34 2.12 9.63 -5.16
C ILE A 34 2.09 10.83 -4.22
N GLU A 35 1.29 11.86 -4.54
CA GLU A 35 1.14 13.06 -3.71
C GLU A 35 0.47 12.73 -2.36
N MET A 36 -0.58 11.90 -2.39
CA MET A 36 -1.24 11.43 -1.16
C MET A 36 -0.30 10.57 -0.31
N ASP A 37 0.43 9.63 -0.93
CA ASP A 37 1.42 8.79 -0.25
C ASP A 37 2.51 9.63 0.42
N MET A 38 3.07 10.61 -0.28
CA MET A 38 4.08 11.51 0.31
C MET A 38 3.54 12.24 1.53
N ARG A 39 2.33 12.83 1.41
CA ARG A 39 1.69 13.55 2.51
C ARG A 39 1.44 12.63 3.72
N GLU A 40 0.79 11.49 3.51
CA GLU A 40 0.43 10.56 4.58
C GLU A 40 1.68 9.99 5.28
N MET A 41 2.73 9.67 4.53
CA MET A 41 3.96 9.13 5.11
C MET A 41 4.76 10.19 5.87
N VAL A 42 4.81 11.43 5.36
CA VAL A 42 5.44 12.55 6.09
C VAL A 42 4.69 12.85 7.39
N ASP A 43 3.36 12.88 7.36
CA ASP A 43 2.55 13.08 8.56
C ASP A 43 2.83 11.98 9.61
N LYS A 44 2.96 10.72 9.19
CA LYS A 44 3.38 9.62 10.08
C LYS A 44 4.77 9.82 10.66
N VAL A 45 5.75 10.23 9.83
CA VAL A 45 7.12 10.50 10.29
C VAL A 45 7.12 11.62 11.34
N LYS A 46 6.44 12.73 11.07
CA LYS A 46 6.31 13.85 12.03
C LYS A 46 5.63 13.41 13.33
N ALA A 47 4.71 12.46 13.26
CA ALA A 47 4.04 11.88 14.42
C ALA A 47 4.84 10.76 15.12
N GLY A 48 6.02 10.39 14.61
CA GLY A 48 6.82 9.28 15.15
C GLY A 48 6.20 7.89 14.95
N GLN A 49 5.28 7.75 13.98
CA GLN A 49 4.58 6.50 13.68
C GLN A 49 5.31 5.65 12.63
N PRO A 50 5.15 4.32 12.66
CA PRO A 50 5.69 3.46 11.62
C PRO A 50 5.00 3.72 10.27
N LEU A 51 5.79 3.82 9.19
CA LEU A 51 5.31 4.13 7.83
C LEU A 51 4.21 3.15 7.38
N TYR A 52 4.42 1.86 7.62
CA TYR A 52 3.56 0.78 7.12
C TYR A 52 2.71 0.10 8.21
N GLY A 53 2.57 0.76 9.37
CA GLY A 53 1.82 0.24 10.52
C GLY A 53 2.61 -0.78 11.34
N GLU A 54 1.92 -1.40 12.29
CA GLU A 54 2.47 -2.42 13.16
C GLU A 54 1.98 -3.80 12.75
N SER A 55 2.84 -4.80 12.91
CA SER A 55 2.54 -6.20 12.59
C SER A 55 2.75 -7.08 13.82
N GLY A 56 1.79 -7.97 14.10
CA GLY A 56 1.94 -9.01 15.11
C GLY A 56 2.81 -10.20 14.65
N MET A 57 3.32 -10.17 13.42
CA MET A 57 4.15 -11.23 12.85
C MET A 57 5.63 -10.96 13.14
N SER A 58 6.40 -12.03 13.35
CA SER A 58 7.87 -11.91 13.37
C SER A 58 8.39 -11.38 12.03
N GLU A 59 9.55 -10.73 12.04
CA GLU A 59 10.15 -10.17 10.82
C GLU A 59 10.30 -11.24 9.71
N HIS A 60 10.68 -12.46 10.08
CA HIS A 60 10.74 -13.59 9.15
C HIS A 60 9.39 -13.85 8.49
N LEU A 61 8.31 -13.93 9.28
CA LEU A 61 6.97 -14.19 8.78
C LEU A 61 6.42 -13.02 7.95
N GLN A 62 6.74 -11.78 8.31
CA GLN A 62 6.47 -10.61 7.46
C GLN A 62 7.16 -10.76 6.09
N GLY A 63 8.42 -11.21 6.08
CA GLY A 63 9.16 -11.52 4.87
C GLY A 63 8.52 -12.63 4.03
N VAL A 64 7.95 -13.67 4.65
CA VAL A 64 7.18 -14.72 3.95
C VAL A 64 5.88 -14.15 3.38
N ALA A 65 5.14 -13.38 4.19
CA ALA A 65 3.87 -12.77 3.78
C ALA A 65 4.05 -11.79 2.61
N SER A 66 5.12 -10.99 2.63
CA SER A 66 5.45 -10.07 1.53
C SER A 66 5.68 -10.82 0.22
N ARG A 67 6.40 -11.95 0.23
CA ARG A 67 6.66 -12.74 -0.98
C ARG A 67 5.40 -13.40 -1.55
N ASN A 68 4.47 -13.82 -0.70
CA ASN A 68 3.21 -14.42 -1.14
C ASN A 68 2.23 -13.38 -1.69
N SER A 69 2.22 -12.17 -1.12
CA SER A 69 1.26 -11.12 -1.50
C SER A 69 1.78 -10.13 -2.54
N ARG A 70 3.10 -10.05 -2.74
CA ARG A 70 3.70 -9.18 -3.75
C ARG A 70 3.30 -9.63 -5.16
N TYR A 71 2.81 -8.68 -5.97
CA TYR A 71 2.30 -8.89 -7.33
C TYR A 71 1.09 -9.82 -7.46
N SER A 72 0.40 -10.18 -6.37
CA SER A 72 -0.77 -11.08 -6.41
C SER A 72 -1.91 -10.54 -7.30
N ALA A 73 -2.01 -9.23 -7.49
CA ALA A 73 -3.02 -8.59 -8.34
C ALA A 73 -3.01 -9.08 -9.80
N VAL A 74 -1.84 -9.50 -10.31
CA VAL A 74 -1.72 -10.07 -11.66
C VAL A 74 -2.50 -11.40 -11.77
N PHE A 75 -2.68 -12.10 -10.65
CA PHE A 75 -3.30 -13.43 -10.58
C PHE A 75 -4.65 -13.45 -9.82
N ASN A 76 -5.14 -12.28 -9.39
CA ASN A 76 -6.40 -12.14 -8.63
C ASN A 76 -7.65 -12.62 -9.39
N HIS A 77 -7.58 -12.78 -10.71
CA HIS A 77 -8.66 -13.34 -11.53
C HIS A 77 -8.81 -14.87 -11.35
N LEU A 78 -7.76 -15.55 -10.85
CA LEU A 78 -7.80 -16.98 -10.51
C LEU A 78 -7.95 -17.18 -9.00
N ILE A 79 -7.08 -16.54 -8.21
CA ILE A 79 -7.06 -16.66 -6.76
C ILE A 79 -6.96 -15.26 -6.16
N PRO A 80 -8.01 -14.74 -5.52
CA PRO A 80 -7.95 -13.49 -4.77
C PRO A 80 -6.97 -13.62 -3.61
N TRP A 81 -5.91 -12.81 -3.62
CA TRP A 81 -4.90 -12.82 -2.56
C TRP A 81 -4.49 -11.40 -2.19
N PHE A 82 -4.70 -11.05 -0.93
CA PHE A 82 -4.56 -9.69 -0.41
C PHE A 82 -3.42 -9.59 0.61
N ASN A 83 -2.85 -8.39 0.76
CA ASN A 83 -1.88 -8.11 1.81
C ASN A 83 -2.59 -7.60 3.07
N PHE A 84 -2.39 -8.30 4.19
CA PHE A 84 -2.88 -7.91 5.52
C PHE A 84 -1.77 -7.90 6.59
N ALA A 85 -0.51 -7.99 6.17
CA ALA A 85 0.60 -8.29 7.08
C ALA A 85 1.29 -7.07 7.68
N ASN A 86 1.02 -5.85 7.18
CA ASN A 86 1.70 -4.60 7.58
C ASN A 86 3.23 -4.75 7.62
N HIS A 87 3.78 -5.39 6.58
CA HIS A 87 5.19 -5.74 6.50
C HIS A 87 6.02 -4.55 5.98
N ASN A 88 7.32 -4.48 6.26
CA ASN A 88 8.15 -3.35 5.80
C ASN A 88 8.72 -3.48 4.36
N GLN A 89 8.45 -4.57 3.65
CA GLN A 89 9.03 -4.85 2.31
C GLN A 89 8.20 -4.29 1.15
N HIS A 90 8.12 -2.96 1.00
CA HIS A 90 7.35 -2.30 -0.08
C HIS A 90 8.16 -1.97 -1.35
N GLY A 91 9.48 -2.17 -1.33
CA GLY A 91 10.34 -1.98 -2.50
C GLY A 91 10.52 -0.52 -2.92
N VAL A 92 10.37 0.42 -1.99
CA VAL A 92 10.62 1.85 -2.18
C VAL A 92 11.72 2.33 -1.23
N ASP A 93 12.45 3.37 -1.65
CA ASP A 93 13.34 4.09 -0.74
C ASP A 93 12.49 4.93 0.22
N THR A 94 12.48 4.54 1.49
CA THR A 94 11.72 5.22 2.55
C THR A 94 12.41 6.49 3.03
N ALA A 95 13.71 6.70 2.74
CA ALA A 95 14.45 7.89 3.15
C ALA A 95 13.82 9.18 2.60
N LYS A 96 13.16 9.11 1.43
CA LYS A 96 12.47 10.25 0.81
C LYS A 96 11.42 10.88 1.74
N TYR A 97 10.73 10.08 2.56
CA TYR A 97 9.70 10.59 3.47
C TYR A 97 10.32 11.33 4.66
N TYR A 98 11.41 10.80 5.22
CA TYR A 98 12.15 11.44 6.30
C TYR A 98 12.77 12.76 5.85
N GLN A 99 13.42 12.77 4.68
CA GLN A 99 14.00 13.98 4.10
C GLN A 99 12.96 15.05 3.78
N GLN A 100 11.74 14.65 3.40
CA GLN A 100 10.65 15.60 3.17
C GLN A 100 10.10 16.13 4.51
N ALA A 101 9.94 15.26 5.51
CA ALA A 101 9.51 15.67 6.85
C ALA A 101 10.48 16.66 7.48
N GLU A 102 11.79 16.43 7.37
CA GLU A 102 12.84 17.35 7.82
C GLU A 102 12.73 18.72 7.14
N ARG A 103 12.52 18.75 5.82
CA ARG A 103 12.34 19.99 5.07
C ARG A 103 11.11 20.77 5.52
N GLU A 104 10.01 20.09 5.79
CA GLU A 104 8.78 20.73 6.25
C GLU A 104 8.89 21.23 7.69
N LEU A 105 9.50 20.46 8.60
CA LEU A 105 9.74 20.90 9.98
C LEU A 105 10.66 22.13 10.03
N ALA A 106 11.73 22.13 9.24
CA ALA A 106 12.62 23.28 9.11
C ALA A 106 11.88 24.53 8.58
N ALA A 107 10.96 24.37 7.63
CA ALA A 107 10.12 25.46 7.13
C ALA A 107 9.07 25.94 8.15
N GLU A 108 8.58 25.04 9.01
CA GLU A 108 7.68 25.35 10.13
C GLU A 108 8.39 26.02 11.32
N GLY A 109 9.73 26.07 11.32
CA GLY A 109 10.53 26.59 12.44
C GLY A 109 10.56 25.64 13.64
N LYS A 110 10.39 24.33 13.41
CA LYS A 110 10.43 23.27 14.43
C LYS A 110 11.66 22.39 14.28
#